data_AF-A0A645JGR6-F1
#
_entry.id   AF-A0A645JGR6-F1
#
_cell.length_a   1.000
_cell.length_b   1.000
_cell.length_c   1.000
_cell.angle_alpha   90.00
_cell.angle_beta   90.00
_cell.angle_gamma   90.00
#
_symmetry.space_group_name_H-M   'P 1'
#
loop_
_entity.id
_entity.type
_entity.pdbx_description
1 polymer ?
#
loop_
_entity_poly.entity_id
_entity_poly.type
_entity_poly.pdbx_seq_one_letter_code
_entity_poly.pdbx_strand_id
1 'polypeptide(L)'
;MEQNKTQAMLAEDAGISRSTLSLLERGDTVTVATLIRVLRVLDQLHIMDVFVVVRRQSPLALAQAERKKKQRVSFPKRRKTDKSDNENIDW
;
A
#
# COMPACT_ATOMS: atom_id res chain seq x y z
N MET A 1 -24.16 2.16 -6.34
CA MET A 1 -24.61 3.06 -7.42
C MET A 1 -25.99 3.58 -7.04
N GLU A 2 -26.29 4.81 -7.42
CA GLU A 2 -27.34 5.71 -6.89
C GLU A 2 -26.95 6.45 -5.59
N GLN A 3 -26.37 7.64 -5.76
CA GLN A 3 -26.03 8.57 -4.68
C GLN A 3 -27.10 9.67 -4.47
N ASN A 4 -28.25 9.57 -5.14
CA ASN A 4 -29.35 10.55 -5.08
C ASN A 4 -28.89 12.02 -5.30
N LYS A 5 -27.86 12.23 -6.14
CA LYS A 5 -27.36 13.55 -6.50
C LYS A 5 -28.04 14.04 -7.77
N THR A 6 -28.46 15.31 -7.78
CA THR A 6 -28.86 15.96 -9.01
C THR A 6 -27.63 16.31 -9.86
N GLN A 7 -27.83 16.49 -11.16
CA GLN A 7 -26.77 16.93 -12.07
C GLN A 7 -26.19 18.30 -11.66
N ALA A 8 -27.00 19.18 -11.05
CA ALA A 8 -26.52 20.47 -10.56
C ALA A 8 -25.54 20.31 -9.40
N MET A 9 -25.91 19.51 -8.39
CA MET A 9 -25.06 19.21 -7.25
C MET A 9 -23.78 18.49 -7.66
N LEU A 10 -23.88 17.51 -8.56
CA LEU A 10 -22.71 16.78 -9.05
C LEU A 10 -21.75 17.67 -9.83
N ALA A 11 -22.26 18.60 -10.64
CA ALA A 11 -21.44 19.55 -11.38
C ALA A 11 -20.72 20.53 -10.44
N GLU A 12 -21.42 21.02 -9.41
CA GLU A 12 -20.87 21.88 -8.36
C GLU A 12 -19.75 21.17 -7.59
N ASP A 13 -20.03 19.96 -7.07
CA ASP A 13 -19.06 19.13 -6.35
C ASP A 13 -17.81 18.83 -7.23
N ALA A 14 -18.01 18.64 -8.54
CA ALA A 14 -16.92 18.34 -9.48
C ALA A 14 -16.19 19.59 -10.00
N GLY A 15 -16.66 20.79 -9.64
CA GLY A 15 -16.10 22.07 -10.11
C GLY A 15 -16.17 22.24 -11.62
N ILE A 16 -17.29 21.85 -12.24
CA ILE A 16 -17.56 21.98 -13.68
C ILE A 16 -18.94 22.60 -13.91
N SER A 17 -19.21 23.08 -15.13
CA SER A 17 -20.56 23.54 -15.45
C SER A 17 -21.51 22.35 -15.60
N ARG A 18 -22.80 22.58 -15.31
CA ARG A 18 -23.86 21.60 -15.57
C ARG A 18 -23.89 21.17 -17.04
N SER A 19 -23.61 22.08 -17.98
CA SER A 19 -23.53 21.76 -19.41
C SER A 19 -22.37 20.82 -19.74
N THR A 20 -21.20 21.00 -19.12
CA THR A 20 -20.06 20.06 -19.26
C THR A 20 -20.41 18.67 -18.73
N LEU A 21 -21.09 18.57 -17.58
CA LEU A 21 -21.56 17.29 -17.08
C LEU A 21 -22.56 16.63 -18.03
N SER A 22 -23.47 17.42 -18.62
CA SER A 22 -24.43 16.92 -19.59
C SER A 22 -23.79 16.41 -20.90
N LEU A 23 -22.72 17.06 -21.38
CA LEU A 23 -21.93 16.57 -22.51
C LEU A 23 -21.25 15.22 -22.17
N LEU A 24 -20.65 15.14 -20.97
CA LEU A 24 -20.01 13.91 -20.49
C LEU A 24 -21.00 12.74 -20.42
N GLU A 25 -22.20 12.95 -19.89
CA GLU A 25 -23.25 11.92 -19.78
C GLU A 25 -23.78 11.45 -21.15
N ARG A 26 -23.76 12.32 -22.17
CA ARG A 26 -24.11 11.97 -23.55
C ARG A 26 -23.00 11.26 -24.32
N GLY A 27 -21.78 11.23 -23.79
CA GLY A 27 -20.61 10.72 -24.49
C GLY A 27 -20.03 11.70 -25.51
N ASP A 28 -20.37 13.00 -25.40
CA ASP A 28 -19.77 14.06 -26.22
C ASP A 28 -18.30 14.32 -25.82
N THR A 29 -17.58 15.08 -26.64
CA THR A 29 -16.18 15.40 -26.40
C THR A 29 -15.97 16.18 -25.09
N VAL A 30 -15.27 15.56 -24.15
CA VAL A 30 -14.81 16.15 -22.89
C VAL A 30 -13.36 15.75 -22.63
N THR A 31 -12.71 16.37 -21.64
CA THR A 31 -11.33 16.02 -21.28
C THR A 31 -11.28 14.81 -20.34
N VAL A 32 -10.18 14.08 -20.35
CA VAL A 32 -9.92 13.03 -19.35
C VAL A 32 -9.91 13.62 -17.93
N ALA A 33 -9.40 14.85 -17.77
CA ALA A 33 -9.40 15.54 -16.49
C ALA A 33 -10.82 15.76 -15.94
N THR A 34 -11.78 16.16 -16.80
CA THR A 34 -13.18 16.30 -16.41
C THR A 34 -13.82 14.98 -16.02
N LEU A 35 -13.51 13.89 -16.74
CA LEU A 35 -13.97 12.55 -16.37
C LEU A 35 -13.43 12.12 -15.00
N ILE A 36 -12.14 12.32 -14.75
CA ILE A 36 -11.52 11.99 -13.46
C ILE A 36 -12.15 12.78 -12.31
N ARG A 37 -12.49 14.07 -12.50
CA ARG A 37 -13.16 14.88 -11.48
C ARG A 37 -14.52 14.30 -11.12
N VAL A 38 -15.34 13.97 -12.11
CA VAL A 38 -16.68 13.38 -11.89
C VAL A 38 -16.56 12.02 -11.19
N LEU A 39 -15.64 11.15 -11.64
CA LEU A 39 -15.40 9.86 -11.01
C LEU A 39 -14.95 9.97 -9.54
N ARG A 40 -14.15 10.99 -9.19
CA ARG A 40 -13.78 11.25 -7.78
C ARG A 40 -14.98 11.61 -6.92
N VAL A 41 -15.83 12.51 -7.39
CA VAL A 41 -17.02 12.92 -6.65
C VAL A 41 -18.01 11.78 -6.46
N LEU A 42 -18.08 10.87 -7.45
CA LEU A 42 -18.89 9.66 -7.38
C LEU A 42 -18.22 8.51 -6.62
N ASP A 43 -17.02 8.70 -6.08
CA ASP A 43 -16.23 7.66 -5.41
C ASP A 43 -16.00 6.42 -6.31
N GLN A 44 -15.85 6.64 -7.61
CA GLN A 44 -15.63 5.62 -8.65
C GLN A 44 -14.24 5.73 -9.29
N LEU A 45 -13.30 6.45 -8.66
CA LEU A 45 -11.96 6.62 -9.22
C LEU A 45 -11.21 5.29 -9.38
N HIS A 46 -11.54 4.27 -8.57
CA HIS A 46 -10.93 2.93 -8.60
C HIS A 46 -11.01 2.25 -9.98
N ILE A 47 -11.95 2.64 -10.85
CA ILE A 47 -12.03 2.12 -12.22
C ILE A 47 -10.74 2.42 -13.01
N MET A 48 -10.04 3.51 -12.66
CA MET A 48 -8.79 3.90 -13.30
C MET A 48 -7.60 3.01 -12.90
N ASP A 49 -7.74 2.14 -11.90
CA ASP A 49 -6.67 1.24 -11.45
C ASP A 49 -6.27 0.23 -12.56
N VAL A 50 -7.16 -0.01 -13.53
CA VAL A 50 -6.87 -0.83 -14.72
C VAL A 50 -5.68 -0.27 -15.53
N PHE A 51 -5.45 1.04 -15.47
CA PHE A 51 -4.33 1.70 -16.15
C PHE A 51 -3.04 1.70 -15.32
N VAL A 52 -3.08 1.24 -14.07
CA VAL A 52 -1.91 1.22 -13.18
C VAL A 52 -1.11 -0.06 -13.38
N VAL A 53 0.12 0.09 -13.88
CA VAL A 53 1.06 -1.03 -13.98
C VAL A 53 1.75 -1.26 -12.63
N VAL A 54 1.31 -2.29 -11.91
CA VAL A 54 1.93 -2.68 -10.64
C VAL A 54 3.27 -3.35 -10.91
N ARG A 55 4.38 -2.67 -10.58
CA ARG A 55 5.72 -3.26 -10.59
C ARG A 55 5.82 -4.31 -9.48
N ARG A 56 5.78 -5.59 -9.84
CA ARG A 56 6.04 -6.68 -8.89
C ARG A 56 7.53 -6.70 -8.53
N GLN A 57 7.84 -6.89 -7.25
CA GLN A 57 9.23 -7.08 -6.82
C GLN A 57 9.77 -8.37 -7.45
N SER A 58 10.98 -8.30 -8.01
CA SER A 58 11.64 -9.47 -8.57
C SER A 58 11.86 -10.51 -7.45
N PRO A 59 11.50 -11.80 -7.67
CA PRO A 59 11.79 -12.87 -6.72
C PRO A 59 13.28 -12.92 -6.31
N LEU A 60 14.18 -12.56 -7.24
CA LEU A 60 15.62 -12.46 -6.96
C LEU A 60 15.94 -11.31 -5.98
N ALA A 61 15.26 -10.16 -6.12
CA ALA A 61 15.46 -9.04 -5.21
C ALA A 61 14.97 -9.36 -3.79
N LEU A 62 13.84 -10.08 -3.68
CA LEU A 62 13.33 -10.60 -2.41
C LEU A 62 14.31 -11.60 -1.78
N ALA A 63 14.76 -12.60 -2.54
CA ALA A 63 15.72 -13.60 -2.07
C ALA A 63 17.06 -12.96 -1.64
N GLN A 64 17.52 -11.93 -2.35
CA GLN A 64 18.74 -11.20 -1.99
C GLN A 64 18.56 -10.37 -0.71
N ALA A 65 17.39 -9.76 -0.50
CA ALA A 65 17.07 -9.04 0.74
C ALA A 65 16.99 -9.97 1.95
N GLU A 66 16.41 -11.16 1.80
CA GLU A 66 16.40 -12.19 2.84
C GLU A 66 17.80 -12.70 3.18
N ARG A 67 18.63 -12.97 2.16
CA ARG A 67 20.04 -13.37 2.36
C ARG A 67 20.87 -12.30 3.08
N LYS A 68 20.55 -11.02 2.91
CA LYS A 68 21.23 -9.91 3.60
C LYS A 68 20.83 -9.76 5.07
N LYS A 69 19.75 -10.41 5.53
CA LYS A 69 19.40 -10.41 6.96
C LYS A 69 20.46 -11.20 7.73
N LYS A 70 21.27 -10.51 8.52
CA LYS A 70 22.27 -11.15 9.38
C LYS A 70 21.57 -12.05 10.39
N GLN A 71 21.89 -13.34 10.40
CA GLN A 71 21.48 -14.21 11.49
C GLN A 71 22.27 -13.85 12.75
N ARG A 72 21.55 -13.68 13.86
CA ARG A 72 22.13 -13.40 15.16
C ARG A 72 22.94 -14.62 15.59
N VAL A 73 24.26 -14.47 15.70
CA VAL A 73 25.13 -15.48 16.31
C VAL A 73 24.90 -15.43 17.82
N SER A 74 24.43 -16.54 18.40
CA SER A 74 24.37 -16.71 19.85
C SER A 74 25.63 -17.43 20.30
N PHE A 75 26.41 -16.80 21.18
CA PHE A 75 27.55 -17.47 21.78
C PHE A 75 27.06 -18.56 22.73
N PRO A 76 27.58 -19.80 22.66
CA PRO A 76 27.22 -20.84 23.61
C PRO A 76 27.58 -20.38 25.03
N LYS A 77 26.58 -20.38 25.92
CA LYS A 77 26.75 -20.00 27.33
C LYS A 77 27.74 -20.98 27.95
N ARG A 78 28.94 -20.50 28.33
CA ARG A 78 29.91 -21.30 29.08
C ARG A 78 29.21 -21.84 30.33
N ARG A 79 29.01 -23.16 30.38
CA ARG A 79 28.58 -23.85 31.60
C ARG A 79 29.71 -23.66 32.61
N LYS A 80 29.45 -22.93 33.69
CA LYS A 80 30.32 -22.94 34.87
C LYS A 80 30.31 -24.37 35.40
N THR A 81 31.42 -25.06 35.28
CA THR A 81 31.68 -26.27 36.06
C THR A 81 31.99 -25.82 37.47
N ASP A 82 31.03 -25.97 38.38
CA ASP A 82 31.33 -26.00 39.81
C ASP A 82 32.15 -27.26 40.06
N LYS A 83 33.46 -27.09 40.21
CA LYS A 83 34.30 -28.04 40.94
C LYS A 83 34.41 -27.52 42.35
N SER A 84 33.59 -28.07 43.23
CA SER A 84 33.84 -28.08 44.66
C SER A 84 34.96 -29.10 44.92
N ASP A 85 36.21 -28.66 44.82
CA ASP A 85 37.33 -29.44 45.32
C ASP A 85 37.31 -29.31 46.85
N ASN A 86 36.74 -30.34 47.48
CA ASN A 86 36.84 -30.61 48.90
C ASN A 86 38.23 -31.19 49.18
N GLU A 87 39.19 -30.35 49.57
CA GLU A 87 40.42 -30.81 50.21
C GLU A 87 40.73 -29.88 51.39
N ASN A 88 40.24 -30.27 52.57
CA ASN A 88 40.91 -29.96 53.82
C ASN A 88 41.52 -31.28 54.32
N ILE A 89 42.82 -31.45 54.09
CA ILE A 89 43.66 -32.44 54.77
C ILE A 89 44.67 -31.63 55.58
N ASP A 90 44.63 -31.85 56.90
CA ASP A 90 45.55 -31.31 57.91
C ASP A 90 47.03 -31.39 57.47
N TRP A 91 47.75 -30.26 57.53
CA TRP A 91 48.84 -29.96 58.48
C TRP A 91 49.50 -28.61 58.15
#